data_AF-A0A9D2TY40-F1
#
_entry.id   AF-A0A9D2TY40-F1
#
_cell.length_a   1.000
_cell.length_b   1.000
_cell.length_c   1.000
_cell.angle_alpha   90.00
_cell.angle_beta   90.00
_cell.angle_gamma   90.00
#
_symmetry.space_group_name_H-M   'P 1'
#
loop_
_entity.id
_entity.type
_entity.pdbx_description
1 polymer ?
#
loop_
_entity_poly.entity_id
_entity_poly.type
_entity_poly.pdbx_seq_one_letter_code
_entity_poly.pdbx_strand_id
1 'polypeptide(L)'
;MEDLEKKNRKYIQLQVSDVPKASLILERQFHVTDYAVQDEHSLRLYDTALDMAAINKALVVQDVAVISSQICNDTLEDYFKQITGGEGIA
;
A
#
# COMPACT_ATOMS: atom_id res chain seq x y z
N MET A 1 21.75 10.43 -15.05
CA MET A 1 20.28 10.43 -15.20
C MET A 1 19.73 9.09 -14.69
N GLU A 2 20.18 8.62 -13.53
CA GLU A 2 19.82 7.28 -13.01
C GLU A 2 19.23 7.37 -11.59
N ASP A 3 19.31 8.54 -10.96
CA ASP A 3 18.80 8.78 -9.60
C ASP A 3 17.30 9.13 -9.55
N LEU A 4 16.68 9.47 -10.69
CA LEU A 4 15.28 9.89 -10.73
C LEU A 4 14.31 8.71 -10.92
N GLU A 5 14.75 7.63 -11.56
CA GLU A 5 13.95 6.42 -11.77
C GLU A 5 13.84 5.56 -10.51
N LYS A 6 14.81 5.64 -9.59
CA LYS A 6 14.75 4.96 -8.29
C LYS A 6 13.76 5.60 -7.30
N LYS A 7 13.39 6.86 -7.49
CA LYS A 7 12.38 7.56 -6.67
C LYS A 7 10.94 7.35 -7.15
N ASN A 8 10.74 6.67 -8.27
CA ASN A 8 9.43 6.43 -8.90
C ASN A 8 8.89 5.02 -8.61
N ARG A 9 8.90 4.58 -7.35
CA ARG A 9 8.24 3.32 -6.99
C ARG A 9 6.95 3.62 -6.23
N LYS A 10 5.85 3.10 -6.76
CA LYS A 10 4.56 3.10 -6.07
C LYS A 10 4.74 2.34 -4.76
N TYR A 11 4.16 2.85 -3.69
CA TYR A 11 4.12 2.16 -2.41
C TYR A 11 2.75 2.31 -1.77
N ILE A 12 2.38 1.34 -0.97
CA ILE A 12 1.18 1.36 -0.16
C ILE A 12 1.58 1.79 1.23
N GLN A 13 1.11 2.96 1.66
CA GLN A 13 1.20 3.36 3.05
C GLN A 13 -0.04 2.85 3.79
N LEU A 14 0.22 2.00 4.76
CA LEU A 14 -0.80 1.37 5.58
C LEU A 14 -0.59 1.81 7.03
N GLN A 15 -1.67 2.21 7.68
CA GLN A 15 -1.69 2.53 9.10
C GLN A 15 -2.57 1.54 9.81
N VAL A 16 -2.05 0.96 10.87
CA VAL A 16 -2.66 -0.11 11.64
C VAL A 16 -2.48 0.14 13.12
N SER A 17 -3.38 -0.43 13.92
CA SER A 17 -3.26 -0.35 15.38
C SER A 17 -2.06 -1.14 15.90
N ASP A 18 -1.71 -2.25 15.24
CA ASP A 18 -0.60 -3.12 15.62
C ASP A 18 0.28 -3.47 14.41
N VAL A 19 1.36 -2.72 14.24
CA VAL A 19 2.37 -2.95 13.20
C VAL A 19 3.02 -4.34 13.26
N PRO A 20 3.56 -4.83 14.40
CA PRO A 20 4.23 -6.12 14.42
C PRO A 20 3.30 -7.28 14.04
N LYS A 21 2.04 -7.20 14.44
CA LYS A 21 1.02 -8.21 14.09
C LYS A 21 0.64 -8.12 12.61
N ALA A 22 0.48 -6.90 12.08
CA ALA A 22 0.24 -6.68 10.66
C ALA A 22 1.39 -7.20 9.79
N SER A 23 2.64 -6.89 10.12
CA SER A 23 3.82 -7.38 9.40
C SER A 23 3.84 -8.90 9.33
N LEU A 24 3.57 -9.59 10.44
CA LEU A 24 3.52 -11.05 10.48
C LEU A 24 2.44 -11.61 9.53
N ILE A 25 1.27 -10.97 9.45
CA ILE A 25 0.18 -11.37 8.56
C ILE A 25 0.58 -11.16 7.10
N LEU A 26 1.19 -10.01 6.80
CA LEU A 26 1.69 -9.68 5.46
C LEU A 26 2.74 -10.70 5.00
N GLU A 27 3.68 -11.07 5.87
CA GLU A 27 4.70 -12.07 5.57
C GLU A 27 4.12 -13.49 5.42
N ARG A 28 3.16 -13.88 6.27
CA ARG A 28 2.62 -15.25 6.27
C ARG A 28 1.52 -15.50 5.25
N GLN A 29 0.61 -14.54 5.04
CA GLN A 29 -0.53 -14.71 4.13
C GLN A 29 -0.22 -14.20 2.73
N PHE A 30 0.46 -13.06 2.64
CA PHE A 30 0.70 -12.38 1.36
C PHE A 30 2.15 -12.56 0.87
N HIS A 31 3.02 -13.20 1.67
CA HIS A 31 4.44 -13.38 1.37
C HIS A 31 5.13 -12.06 1.02
N VAL A 32 4.72 -10.96 1.67
CA VAL A 32 5.34 -9.65 1.48
C VAL A 32 6.71 -9.67 2.13
N THR A 33 7.75 -9.56 1.31
CA THR A 33 9.14 -9.43 1.76
C THR A 33 9.65 -8.01 1.60
N ASP A 34 9.02 -7.20 0.74
CA ASP A 34 9.41 -5.83 0.43
C ASP A 34 8.49 -4.82 1.15
N TYR A 35 8.72 -4.67 2.45
CA TYR A 35 8.04 -3.68 3.29
C TYR A 35 9.01 -2.96 4.22
N ALA A 36 8.65 -1.75 4.63
CA ALA A 36 9.38 -0.95 5.60
C ALA A 36 8.41 -0.44 6.67
N VAL A 37 8.69 -0.79 7.92
CA VAL A 37 8.03 -0.18 9.07
C VAL A 37 8.52 1.26 9.20
N GLN A 38 7.60 2.22 9.18
CA GLN A 38 7.91 3.63 9.39
C GLN A 38 7.84 3.99 10.88
N ASP A 39 6.75 3.58 11.54
CA ASP A 39 6.45 3.92 12.93
C ASP A 39 5.68 2.78 13.61
N GLU A 40 5.32 2.95 14.89
CA GLU A 40 4.52 1.98 15.68
C GLU A 40 3.14 1.67 15.09
N HIS A 41 2.61 2.59 14.26
CA HIS A 41 1.31 2.46 13.61
C HIS A 41 1.37 2.56 12.09
N SER A 42 2.55 2.69 11.48
CA SER A 42 2.70 2.97 10.05
C SER A 42 3.67 2.00 9.38
N LEU A 43 3.24 1.41 8.26
CA LEU A 43 4.06 0.55 7.41
C LEU A 43 3.91 0.93 5.94
N ARG A 44 5.01 0.80 5.19
CA ARG A 44 5.05 0.99 3.75
C ARG A 44 5.31 -0.33 3.07
N LEU A 45 4.45 -0.73 2.15
CA LEU A 45 4.61 -1.89 1.30
C LEU A 45 5.04 -1.38 -0.07
N TYR A 46 6.16 -1.87 -0.60
CA TYR A 46 6.61 -1.49 -1.93
C TYR A 46 6.07 -2.43 -3.02
N ASP A 47 5.41 -3.51 -2.61
CA ASP A 47 4.69 -4.38 -3.52
C ASP A 47 3.29 -3.81 -3.81
N THR A 48 3.09 -3.38 -5.06
CA THR A 48 1.82 -2.80 -5.52
C THR A 48 0.94 -3.76 -6.31
N ALA A 49 1.37 -5.01 -6.46
CA ALA A 49 0.51 -6.09 -6.95
C ALA A 49 -0.43 -6.61 -5.85
N LEU A 50 -0.24 -6.14 -4.61
CA LEU A 50 -1.05 -6.53 -3.46
C LEU A 50 -2.47 -5.97 -3.54
N ASP A 51 -3.43 -6.85 -3.26
CA ASP A 51 -4.83 -6.48 -3.14
C ASP A 51 -5.09 -5.83 -1.77
N MET A 52 -5.25 -4.50 -1.77
CA MET A 52 -5.51 -3.71 -0.56
C MET A 52 -6.77 -4.16 0.19
N ALA A 53 -7.81 -4.58 -0.54
CA ALA A 53 -9.04 -5.05 0.10
C ALA A 53 -8.81 -6.38 0.81
N ALA A 54 -8.07 -7.30 0.21
CA ALA A 54 -7.66 -8.56 0.84
C ALA A 54 -6.77 -8.32 2.06
N ILE A 55 -5.79 -7.42 1.97
CA ILE A 55 -4.93 -7.05 3.11
C ILE A 55 -5.76 -6.48 4.25
N ASN A 56 -6.57 -5.47 3.97
CA ASN A 56 -7.39 -4.83 5.00
C ASN A 56 -8.31 -5.86 5.66
N LYS A 57 -8.92 -6.75 4.87
CA LYS A 57 -9.75 -7.84 5.40
C LYS A 57 -8.95 -8.80 6.28
N ALA A 58 -7.77 -9.24 5.84
CA ALA A 58 -6.92 -10.16 6.60
C ALA A 58 -6.49 -9.55 7.93
N LEU A 59 -6.13 -8.26 7.95
CA LEU A 59 -5.78 -7.53 9.16
C LEU A 59 -6.97 -7.43 10.12
N VAL A 60 -8.13 -6.99 9.63
CA VAL A 60 -9.34 -6.87 10.46
C VAL A 60 -9.79 -8.23 11.02
N VAL A 61 -9.72 -9.30 10.22
CA VAL A 61 -10.04 -10.67 10.65
C VAL A 61 -9.10 -11.16 11.76
N GLN A 62 -7.86 -10.67 11.78
CA GLN A 62 -6.86 -11.02 12.79
C GLN A 62 -6.89 -10.07 14.00
N ASP A 63 -7.94 -9.27 14.15
CA ASP A 63 -8.07 -8.30 15.23
C ASP A 63 -6.96 -7.22 15.16
N VAL A 64 -6.61 -6.79 13.94
CA VAL A 64 -5.74 -5.64 13.67
C VAL A 64 -6.59 -4.57 12.98
N ALA A 65 -6.90 -3.50 13.69
CA ALA A 65 -7.67 -2.40 13.11
C ALA A 65 -6.81 -1.59 12.14
N VAL A 66 -7.30 -1.44 10.91
CA VAL A 66 -6.68 -0.60 9.87
C VAL A 66 -7.21 0.81 10.03
N ILE A 67 -6.30 1.74 10.32
CA ILE A 67 -6.59 3.17 10.54
C ILE A 67 -6.69 3.89 9.20
N SER A 68 -5.77 3.59 8.27
CA SER A 68 -5.76 4.18 6.93
C SER A 68 -5.00 3.28 5.97
N SER A 69 -5.46 3.16 4.73
CA SER A 69 -4.76 2.46 3.65
C SER A 69 -4.73 3.34 2.41
N GLN A 70 -3.55 3.77 1.98
CA GLN A 70 -3.38 4.72 0.88
C GLN A 70 -2.27 4.23 -0.06
N ILE A 71 -2.53 4.22 -1.37
CA ILE A 71 -1.50 3.98 -2.38
C ILE A 71 -0.87 5.32 -2.70
N CYS A 72 0.40 5.47 -2.35
CA CYS A 72 1.22 6.61 -2.70
C CYS A 72 1.97 6.29 -4.00
N ASN A 73 1.62 7.03 -5.04
CA ASN A 73 2.26 6.97 -6.34
C ASN A 73 2.83 8.36 -6.59
N ASP A 74 4.15 8.51 -6.70
CA ASP A 74 4.78 9.80 -7.06
C ASP A 74 4.44 10.26 -8.51
N THR A 75 3.53 9.56 -9.18
CA THR A 75 2.96 9.81 -10.52
C THR A 75 1.45 9.55 -10.49
N LEU A 76 0.76 10.13 -9.50
CA LEU A 76 -0.69 10.10 -9.28
C LEU A 76 -1.55 10.55 -10.49
N GLU A 77 -0.93 11.11 -11.52
CA GLU A 77 -1.62 11.69 -12.69
C GLU A 77 -2.11 10.64 -13.70
N ASP A 78 -1.53 9.45 -13.74
CA ASP A 78 -1.89 8.42 -14.76
C ASP A 78 -2.93 7.41 -14.25
N TYR A 79 -2.87 7.03 -12.97
CA TYR A 79 -3.78 6.04 -12.39
C TYR A 79 -5.20 6.58 -12.19
N PHE A 80 -5.34 7.90 -11.98
CA PHE A 80 -6.64 8.57 -11.92
C PHE A 80 -7.39 8.51 -13.26
N LYS A 81 -6.66 8.62 -14.39
CA LYS A 81 -7.24 8.54 -15.74
C LYS A 81 -7.85 7.18 -16.05
N GLN A 82 -7.34 6.09 -15.47
CA GLN A 82 -7.80 4.73 -15.78
C GLN A 82 -9.00 4.29 -14.92
N ILE A 83 -9.13 4.74 -13.66
CA ILE A 83 -10.21 4.32 -12.77
C ILE A 83 -11.45 5.22 -12.88
N THR A 84 -11.27 6.50 -13.21
CA THR A 84 -12.38 7.47 -13.34
C THR A 84 -12.67 7.83 -14.79
N GLY A 85 -12.61 6.86 -15.70
CA GLY A 85 -13.07 6.94 -17.09
C GLY A 85 -13.08 8.36 -17.65
N GLY A 86 -11.94 8.80 -18.18
CA GLY A 86 -11.79 10.12 -18.77
C GLY A 86 -12.68 10.32 -20.01
N GLU A 87 -13.99 10.44 -19.82
CA GLU A 87 -14.88 11.19 -20.70
C GLU A 87 -14.62 12.68 -20.45
N GLY A 88 -13.47 13.14 -20.93
CA GLY A 88 -13.29 14.54 -21.27
C GLY A 88 -14.06 14.79 -22.56
N ILE A 89 -15.35 15.13 -22.43
CA ILE A 89 -16.04 15.91 -23.44
C ILE A 89 -15.31 17.26 -23.59
N ALA A 90 -14.57 17.41 -24.68
CA ALA A 90 -14.15 18.69 -25.24
C ALA A 90 -14.16 18.59 -26.77
#